data_AF-A0A3D4SWS4-F1
#
_entry.id   AF-A0A3D4SWS4-F1
#
_cell.length_a   1.000
_cell.length_b   1.000
_cell.length_c   1.000
_cell.angle_alpha   90.00
_cell.angle_beta   90.00
_cell.angle_gamma   90.00
#
_symmetry.space_group_name_H-M   'P 1'
#
loop_
_entity.id
_entity.type
_entity.pdbx_description
1 polymer ?
#
loop_
_entity_poly.entity_id
_entity_poly.type
_entity_poly.pdbx_seq_one_letter_code
_entity_poly.pdbx_strand_id
1 'polypeptide(L)'
;TLRPTRETQVDLEQPGCLHATMDLYKWATKLGPLVPGDLWLDTFRLACDVRTLDMAASPYDLTAWGLDPVPVETPAGRSEYARRQRGLADRGQQLRRRLLALLDRTYPDLVEEDDRG
;
A
#
# COMPACT_ATOMS: atom_id res chain seq x y z
N THR A 1 23.82 12.61 -7.99
CA THR A 1 23.41 11.49 -7.10
C THR A 1 22.20 11.92 -6.32
N LEU A 2 21.13 11.11 -6.29
CA LEU A 2 19.94 11.41 -5.47
C LEU A 2 20.33 11.38 -3.98
N ARG A 3 19.81 12.32 -3.19
CA ARG A 3 20.01 12.39 -1.73
C ARG A 3 18.63 12.29 -1.06
N PRO A 4 18.21 11.09 -0.63
CA PRO A 4 16.93 10.92 0.04
C PRO A 4 16.92 11.66 1.39
N THR A 5 15.87 12.44 1.63
CA THR A 5 15.53 13.05 2.92
C THR A 5 14.08 12.73 3.25
N ARG A 6 13.63 12.98 4.49
CA ARG A 6 12.21 12.79 4.85
C ARG A 6 11.28 13.71 4.06
N GLU A 7 11.71 14.94 3.82
CA GLU A 7 10.98 15.93 3.01
C GLU A 7 10.85 15.49 1.55
N THR A 8 11.90 14.93 0.97
CA THR A 8 11.90 14.46 -0.43
C THR A 8 11.35 13.04 -0.61
N GLN A 9 10.89 12.39 0.48
CA GLN A 9 10.39 11.02 0.41
C GLN A 9 9.20 10.89 -0.54
N VAL A 10 8.27 11.86 -0.52
CA VAL A 10 7.08 11.84 -1.39
C VAL A 10 7.46 11.98 -2.87
N ASP A 11 8.47 12.80 -3.18
CA ASP A 11 8.93 13.04 -4.56
C ASP A 11 9.77 11.88 -5.12
N LEU A 12 10.43 11.13 -4.23
CA LEU A 12 11.32 10.03 -4.58
C LEU A 12 10.64 8.65 -4.49
N GLU A 13 9.53 8.55 -3.77
CA GLU A 13 8.70 7.34 -3.74
C GLU A 13 7.98 7.15 -5.07
N GLN A 14 8.22 6.00 -5.70
CA GLN A 14 7.47 5.62 -6.90
C GLN A 14 6.00 5.36 -6.49
N PRO A 15 5.01 6.06 -7.09
CA PRO A 15 3.60 5.98 -6.69
C PRO A 15 2.95 4.59 -6.88
N GLY A 16 3.67 3.63 -7.48
CA GLY A 16 3.26 2.23 -7.64
C GLY A 16 3.96 1.23 -6.71
N CYS A 17 4.74 1.69 -5.73
CA CYS A 17 5.43 0.78 -4.80
C CYS A 17 4.40 0.05 -3.93
N LEU A 18 4.38 -1.29 -4.01
CA LEU A 18 3.50 -2.17 -3.21
C LEU A 18 3.51 -1.81 -1.71
N HIS A 19 4.64 -1.32 -1.21
CA HIS A 19 4.80 -0.92 0.19
C HIS A 19 3.89 0.24 0.62
N ALA A 20 3.64 1.22 -0.26
CA ALA A 20 2.71 2.31 0.06
C ALA A 20 1.27 1.80 0.24
N THR A 21 0.91 0.74 -0.49
CA THR A 21 -0.39 0.07 -0.36
C THR A 21 -0.45 -0.77 0.93
N MET A 22 0.62 -1.49 1.26
CA MET A 22 0.72 -2.29 2.49
C MET A 22 0.70 -1.43 3.77
N ASP A 23 1.25 -0.22 3.70
CA ASP A 23 1.34 0.72 4.83
C ASP A 23 -0.02 1.20 5.37
N LEU A 24 -1.10 1.07 4.59
CA LEU A 24 -2.44 1.40 5.06
C LEU A 24 -2.85 0.57 6.27
N TYR A 25 -2.45 -0.72 6.30
CA TYR A 25 -2.69 -1.58 7.47
C TYR A 25 -1.93 -1.11 8.71
N LYS A 26 -0.67 -0.70 8.54
CA LYS A 26 0.14 -0.12 9.62
C LYS A 26 -0.53 1.12 10.19
N TRP A 27 -0.99 2.03 9.34
CA TRP A 27 -1.63 3.27 9.79
C TRP A 27 -2.99 3.02 10.43
N ALA A 28 -3.83 2.16 9.83
CA ALA A 28 -5.10 1.77 10.42
C ALA A 28 -4.91 1.16 11.82
N THR A 29 -3.88 0.34 12.00
CA THR A 29 -3.53 -0.25 13.30
C THR A 29 -3.08 0.80 14.31
N LYS A 30 -2.28 1.80 13.90
CA LYS A 30 -1.82 2.89 14.78
C LYS A 30 -2.95 3.83 15.22
N LEU A 31 -3.93 4.06 14.34
CA LEU A 31 -5.13 4.84 14.67
C LEU A 31 -6.06 4.08 15.63
N GLY A 32 -5.88 2.76 15.74
CA GLY A 32 -6.51 1.92 16.75
C GLY A 32 -8.04 2.02 16.73
N PRO A 33 -8.70 2.29 17.88
CA PRO A 33 -10.15 2.26 17.99
C PRO A 33 -10.87 3.35 17.18
N LEU A 34 -10.13 4.32 16.63
CA LEU A 34 -10.69 5.30 15.71
C LEU A 34 -11.19 4.64 14.41
N VAL A 35 -10.53 3.57 13.95
CA VAL A 35 -10.83 2.92 12.68
C VAL A 35 -11.93 1.88 12.87
N PRO A 36 -13.05 1.96 12.11
CA PRO A 36 -14.06 0.91 12.09
C PRO A 36 -13.44 -0.46 11.78
N GLY A 37 -13.87 -1.51 12.48
CA GLY A 37 -13.25 -2.82 12.39
C GLY A 37 -13.28 -3.45 10.99
N ASP A 38 -14.31 -3.15 10.20
CA ASP A 38 -14.42 -3.55 8.80
C ASP A 38 -13.37 -2.85 7.92
N LEU A 39 -13.18 -1.54 8.08
CA LEU A 39 -12.15 -0.78 7.37
C LEU A 39 -10.74 -1.26 7.76
N TRP A 40 -10.49 -1.53 9.05
CA TRP A 40 -9.24 -2.13 9.49
C TRP A 40 -9.00 -3.49 8.82
N LEU A 41 -10.01 -4.37 8.82
CA LEU A 41 -9.92 -5.69 8.20
C LEU A 41 -9.69 -5.61 6.69
N ASP A 42 -10.29 -4.64 6.01
CA ASP A 42 -10.07 -4.40 4.58
C ASP A 42 -8.59 -4.02 4.30
N THR A 43 -7.99 -3.17 5.14
CA THR A 43 -6.56 -2.84 5.01
C THR A 43 -5.66 -4.04 5.28
N PHE A 44 -6.00 -4.88 6.25
CA PHE A 44 -5.28 -6.12 6.55
C PHE A 44 -5.32 -7.09 5.36
N ARG A 45 -6.51 -7.34 4.80
CA ARG A 45 -6.68 -8.20 3.62
C ARG A 45 -5.88 -7.69 2.43
N LEU A 46 -5.89 -6.38 2.20
CA LEU A 46 -5.09 -5.79 1.13
C LEU A 46 -3.59 -5.97 1.37
N ALA A 47 -3.11 -5.82 2.61
CA ALA A 47 -1.72 -6.08 2.95
C ALA A 47 -1.33 -7.56 2.70
N CYS A 48 -2.21 -8.51 3.00
CA CYS A 48 -2.01 -9.93 2.66
C CYS A 48 -1.93 -10.17 1.16
N ASP A 49 -2.83 -9.57 0.37
CA ASP A 49 -2.82 -9.70 -1.09
C ASP A 49 -1.54 -9.12 -1.70
N VAL A 50 -1.09 -7.97 -1.20
CA VAL A 50 0.17 -7.35 -1.60
C VAL A 50 1.34 -8.27 -1.27
N ARG A 51 1.40 -8.83 -0.05
CA ARG A 51 2.46 -9.74 0.36
C ARG A 51 2.46 -11.02 -0.47
N THR A 52 1.28 -11.50 -0.84
CA THR A 52 1.12 -12.66 -1.72
C THR A 52 1.75 -12.41 -3.09
N LEU A 53 1.49 -11.25 -3.70
CA LEU A 53 2.10 -10.88 -4.97
C LEU A 53 3.62 -10.71 -4.88
N ASP A 54 4.10 -10.08 -3.80
CA ASP A 54 5.53 -9.89 -3.53
C ASP A 54 6.26 -11.22 -3.37
N MET A 55 5.68 -12.17 -2.63
CA MET A 55 6.19 -13.53 -2.49
C MET A 55 6.19 -14.28 -3.82
N ALA A 56 5.11 -14.18 -4.61
CA ALA A 56 5.02 -14.84 -5.91
C ALA A 56 6.04 -14.30 -6.93
N ALA A 57 6.44 -13.02 -6.81
CA ALA A 57 7.48 -12.41 -7.64
C ALA A 57 8.91 -12.60 -7.10
N SER A 58 9.06 -13.26 -5.96
CA SER A 58 10.35 -13.51 -5.33
C SER A 58 11.13 -14.61 -6.07
N PRO A 59 12.46 -14.75 -5.86
CA PRO A 59 13.25 -15.81 -6.49
C PRO A 59 13.02 -17.20 -5.87
N TYR A 60 12.16 -17.32 -4.84
CA TYR A 60 11.92 -18.57 -4.14
C TYR A 60 10.73 -19.33 -4.74
N ASP A 61 10.87 -20.65 -4.85
CA ASP A 61 9.74 -21.52 -5.16
C ASP A 61 8.85 -21.69 -3.92
N LEU A 62 7.64 -21.15 -4.00
CA LEU A 62 6.63 -21.19 -2.96
C LEU A 62 5.41 -22.03 -3.37
N THR A 63 5.53 -22.86 -4.41
CA THR A 63 4.43 -23.72 -4.89
C THR A 63 3.96 -24.71 -3.82
N ALA A 64 4.87 -25.19 -2.96
CA ALA A 64 4.53 -26.01 -1.79
C ALA A 64 3.60 -25.31 -0.78
N TRP A 65 3.56 -23.97 -0.82
CA TRP A 65 2.68 -23.12 -0.02
C TRP A 65 1.44 -22.64 -0.80
N GLY A 66 1.21 -23.17 -2.01
CA GLY A 66 0.08 -22.83 -2.86
C GLY A 66 0.23 -21.50 -3.63
N LEU A 67 1.46 -21.00 -3.80
CA LEU A 67 1.73 -19.76 -4.53
C LEU A 67 2.36 -20.05 -5.90
N ASP A 68 1.63 -19.74 -6.96
CA ASP A 68 2.15 -19.79 -8.32
C ASP A 68 3.15 -18.64 -8.54
N PRO A 69 4.34 -18.91 -9.10
CA PRO A 69 5.34 -17.88 -9.33
C PRO A 69 4.91 -16.91 -10.42
N VAL A 70 5.29 -15.65 -10.25
CA VAL A 70 5.22 -14.61 -11.28
C VAL A 70 6.64 -14.40 -11.81
N PRO A 71 6.99 -14.92 -13.01
CA PRO A 71 8.36 -14.93 -13.54
C PRO A 71 8.79 -13.55 -14.04
N VAL A 72 9.09 -12.62 -13.12
CA VAL A 72 9.43 -11.20 -13.38
C VAL A 72 10.72 -11.00 -14.19
N GLU A 73 11.54 -12.03 -14.37
CA GLU A 73 12.67 -12.06 -15.29
C GLU A 73 12.23 -12.07 -16.76
N THR A 74 11.01 -12.53 -17.05
CA THR A 74 10.44 -12.55 -18.41
C THR A 74 9.64 -11.28 -18.73
N PRO A 75 9.57 -10.83 -19.99
CA PRO A 75 8.71 -9.70 -20.38
C PRO A 75 7.22 -9.91 -20.04
N ALA A 76 6.73 -11.14 -20.21
CA ALA A 76 5.35 -11.51 -19.89
C ALA A 76 5.08 -11.43 -18.38
N GLY A 77 5.97 -12.00 -17.55
CA GLY A 77 5.84 -11.95 -16.10
C GLY A 77 5.95 -10.54 -15.54
N ARG A 78 6.82 -9.67 -16.09
CA ARG A 78 6.82 -8.24 -15.73
C ARG A 78 5.49 -7.55 -16.03
N SER A 79 4.90 -7.85 -17.18
CA SER A 79 3.63 -7.26 -17.60
C SER A 79 2.49 -7.70 -16.67
N GLU A 80 2.44 -8.98 -16.31
CA GLU A 80 1.47 -9.52 -15.36
C GLU A 80 1.67 -8.96 -13.95
N TYR A 81 2.92 -8.89 -13.47
CA TYR A 81 3.26 -8.30 -12.19
C TYR A 81 2.79 -6.84 -12.13
N ALA A 82 3.14 -6.03 -13.12
CA ALA A 82 2.71 -4.63 -13.21
C ALA A 82 1.18 -4.48 -13.28
N ARG A 83 0.48 -5.38 -13.99
CA ARG A 83 -0.99 -5.39 -14.05
C ARG A 83 -1.60 -5.68 -12.67
N ARG A 84 -1.08 -6.68 -11.95
CA ARG A 84 -1.54 -7.01 -10.60
C ARG A 84 -1.21 -5.90 -9.59
N GLN A 85 -0.02 -5.31 -9.68
CA GLN A 85 0.36 -4.15 -8.86
C GLN A 85 -0.61 -2.99 -9.02
N ARG A 86 -1.01 -2.65 -10.26
CA ARG A 86 -2.03 -1.61 -10.52
C ARG A 86 -3.36 -1.91 -9.83
N GLY A 87 -3.86 -3.14 -9.94
CA GLY A 87 -5.11 -3.53 -9.28
C GLY A 87 -5.05 -3.41 -7.75
N LEU A 88 -3.92 -3.74 -7.14
CA LEU A 88 -3.71 -3.55 -5.70
C LEU A 88 -3.58 -2.07 -5.32
N ALA A 89 -2.89 -1.28 -6.13
CA ALA A 89 -2.77 0.16 -5.93
C ALA A 89 -4.14 0.85 -5.99
N ASP A 90 -4.99 0.50 -6.95
CA ASP A 90 -6.34 1.05 -7.08
C ASP A 90 -7.20 0.75 -5.84
N ARG A 91 -7.13 -0.48 -5.33
CA ARG A 91 -7.77 -0.87 -4.06
C ARG A 91 -7.20 -0.08 -2.88
N GLY A 92 -5.88 0.10 -2.84
CA GLY A 92 -5.18 0.91 -1.85
C GLY A 92 -5.66 2.35 -1.82
N GLN A 93 -5.80 2.98 -2.98
CA GLN A 93 -6.29 4.35 -3.08
C GLN A 93 -7.72 4.50 -2.55
N GLN A 94 -8.59 3.51 -2.76
CA GLN A 94 -9.93 3.52 -2.19
C GLN A 94 -9.91 3.46 -0.66
N LEU A 95 -9.11 2.57 -0.07
CA LEU A 95 -8.97 2.48 1.39
C LEU A 95 -8.30 3.71 1.99
N ARG A 96 -7.30 4.28 1.31
CA ARG A 96 -6.66 5.54 1.71
C ARG A 96 -7.69 6.67 1.81
N ARG A 97 -8.54 6.85 0.80
CA ARG A 97 -9.61 7.87 0.83
C ARG A 97 -10.57 7.65 2.00
N ARG A 98 -10.94 6.39 2.30
CA ARG A 98 -11.81 6.07 3.46
C ARG A 98 -11.15 6.45 4.79
N LEU A 99 -9.85 6.17 4.94
CA LEU A 99 -9.08 6.54 6.13
C LEU A 99 -8.92 8.06 6.27
N LEU A 100 -8.59 8.77 5.19
CA LEU A 100 -8.50 10.24 5.21
C LEU A 100 -9.84 10.88 5.55
N ALA A 101 -10.93 10.45 4.91
CA ALA A 101 -12.26 10.98 5.23
C ALA A 101 -12.69 10.71 6.68
N LEU A 102 -12.20 9.63 7.30
CA LEU A 102 -12.41 9.38 8.73
C LEU A 102 -11.63 10.39 9.58
N LEU A 103 -10.37 10.66 9.24
CA LEU A 103 -9.54 11.64 9.93
C LEU A 103 -10.12 13.05 9.80
N ASP A 104 -10.50 13.46 8.58
CA ASP A 104 -11.08 14.79 8.32
C ASP A 104 -12.34 15.05 9.14
N ARG A 105 -13.20 14.03 9.30
CA ARG A 105 -14.42 14.14 10.12
C ARG A 105 -14.13 14.17 11.62
N THR A 106 -13.07 13.50 12.07
CA THR A 106 -12.74 13.37 13.50
C THR A 106 -11.90 14.54 13.99
N TYR A 107 -11.03 15.04 13.13
CA TYR A 107 -10.04 16.08 13.41
C TYR A 107 -10.05 17.12 12.28
N PRO A 108 -11.12 17.93 12.17
CA PRO A 108 -11.26 18.90 11.08
C PRO A 108 -10.12 19.94 11.05
N ASP A 109 -9.53 20.25 12.20
CA ASP A 109 -8.50 21.28 12.33
C ASP A 109 -7.09 20.81 11.92
N LEU A 110 -6.88 19.50 11.68
CA LEU A 110 -5.57 18.98 11.22
C LEU A 110 -5.21 19.46 9.80
N VAL A 111 -6.17 19.95 9.02
CA VAL A 111 -5.94 20.44 7.66
C VAL A 111 -5.42 21.88 7.66
N GLU A 112 -5.69 22.68 8.71
CA GLU A 112 -5.34 24.10 8.76
C GLU A 112 -3.89 24.40 9.20
N GLU A 113 -3.16 23.42 9.73
CA GLU A 113 -1.76 23.64 10.17
C GLU A 113 -0.74 23.58 9.02
N ASP A 114 -1.07 22.97 7.87
CA ASP A 114 -0.16 22.89 6.71
C ASP A 114 -0.07 24.23 5.92
N ASP A 115 -1.06 25.12 6.09
CA ASP A 115 -1.11 26.47 5.48
C ASP A 115 -0.45 27.56 6.35
N ARG A 116 0.06 27.22 7.54
CA ARG A 116 0.82 28.13 8.41
C ARG A 116 2.32 27.83 8.34
N GLY A 117 2.87 27.94 7.13
CA GLY A 117 4.31 28.08 6.89
C GLY A 117 4.88 29.39 7.45
#